data_AF-A0A248LAM6-F1
#
_entry.id   AF-A0A248LAM6-F1
#
_cell.length_a   1.000
_cell.length_b   1.000
_cell.length_c   1.000
_cell.angle_alpha   90.00
_cell.angle_beta   90.00
_cell.angle_gamma   90.00
#
_symmetry.space_group_name_H-M   'P 1'
#
loop_
_entity.id
_entity.type
_entity.pdbx_description
1 polymer ?
#
loop_
_entity_poly.entity_id
_entity_poly.type
_entity_poly.pdbx_seq_one_letter_code
_entity_poly.pdbx_strand_id
1 'polypeptide(L)'
;MNPKKKGLRIAFGLVAGFLLLNLVWYGVTTIQYKPFLAAVPEHVTGVHAMTKNGLSYNVKTPDYLSYVGNLAVSDDKAGIWLIIWPTLFGDDEYGVRIQDKQTGYELMVNDQLKLLEPDAELQAILDRNKPEITRLVEHAKTVFPLD
;
A
#
# COMPACT_ATOMS: atom_id res chain seq x y z
N MET A 1 16.35 -23.04 39.45
CA MET A 1 16.87 -22.94 38.06
C MET A 1 18.04 -21.97 38.03
N ASN A 2 19.18 -22.32 37.43
CA ASN A 2 20.40 -21.48 37.46
C ASN A 2 20.17 -20.15 36.70
N PRO A 3 20.42 -18.97 37.32
CA PRO A 3 20.16 -17.67 36.71
C PRO A 3 20.92 -17.45 35.39
N LYS A 4 22.14 -18.02 35.24
CA LYS A 4 22.91 -17.97 33.98
C LYS A 4 22.23 -18.75 32.85
N LYS A 5 21.67 -19.94 33.17
CA LYS A 5 20.90 -20.76 32.22
C LYS A 5 19.56 -20.10 31.86
N LYS A 6 18.95 -19.35 32.78
CA LYS A 6 17.74 -18.56 32.53
C LYS A 6 18.01 -17.40 31.57
N GLY A 7 19.08 -16.63 31.81
CA GLY A 7 19.50 -15.53 30.94
C GLY A 7 19.82 -15.98 29.51
N LEU A 8 20.54 -17.10 29.36
CA LEU A 8 20.87 -17.65 28.03
C LEU A 8 19.61 -18.07 27.24
N ARG A 9 18.60 -18.66 27.91
CA ARG A 9 17.33 -19.02 27.27
C ARG A 9 16.56 -17.79 26.78
N ILE A 10 16.56 -16.72 27.57
CA ILE A 10 15.92 -15.45 27.19
C ILE A 10 16.64 -14.85 25.98
N ALA A 11 17.98 -14.79 26.02
CA ALA A 11 18.78 -14.28 24.90
C ALA A 11 18.52 -15.08 23.61
N PHE A 12 18.49 -16.42 23.70
CA PHE A 12 18.16 -17.27 22.56
C PHE A 12 16.74 -17.02 22.04
N GLY A 13 15.76 -16.84 22.93
CA GLY A 13 14.39 -16.48 22.55
C GLY A 13 14.30 -15.16 21.80
N LEU A 14 15.05 -14.13 22.24
CA LEU A 14 15.09 -12.82 21.56
C LEU A 14 15.73 -12.92 20.18
N VAL A 15 16.84 -13.64 20.04
CA VAL A 15 17.49 -13.86 18.74
C VAL A 15 16.58 -14.64 17.80
N ALA A 16 15.94 -15.71 18.28
CA ALA A 16 14.99 -16.48 17.48
C ALA A 16 13.79 -15.61 17.04
N GLY A 17 13.24 -14.79 17.94
CA GLY A 17 12.17 -13.86 17.61
C GLY A 17 12.59 -12.82 16.56
N PHE A 18 13.79 -12.24 16.70
CA PHE A 18 14.34 -11.32 15.71
C PHE A 18 14.52 -11.98 14.34
N LEU A 19 15.05 -13.20 14.30
CA LEU A 19 15.19 -13.95 13.04
C LEU A 19 13.83 -14.25 12.40
N LEU A 20 12.81 -14.59 13.20
CA LEU A 20 11.44 -14.80 12.70
C LEU A 20 10.84 -13.52 12.11
N LEU A 21 11.00 -12.37 12.76
CA LEU A 21 10.52 -11.08 12.23
C LEU A 21 11.16 -10.74 10.88
N ASN A 22 12.47 -10.99 10.74
CA ASN A 22 13.19 -10.77 9.48
C ASN A 22 12.78 -11.77 8.39
N LEU A 23 12.54 -13.04 8.75
CA LEU A 23 12.04 -14.04 7.81
C LEU A 23 10.65 -13.69 7.28
N VAL A 24 9.74 -13.25 8.15
CA VAL A 24 8.41 -12.77 7.73
C VAL A 24 8.56 -11.56 6.80
N TRP A 25 9.35 -10.56 7.22
CA TRP A 25 9.59 -9.36 6.42
C TRP A 25 10.17 -9.68 5.03
N TYR A 26 11.13 -10.60 4.97
CA TYR A 26 11.71 -11.08 3.70
C TYR A 26 10.65 -11.77 2.84
N GLY A 27 9.80 -12.62 3.43
CA GLY A 27 8.67 -13.25 2.74
C GLY A 27 7.71 -12.23 2.13
N VAL A 28 7.32 -11.20 2.88
CA VAL A 28 6.46 -10.12 2.37
C VAL A 28 7.12 -9.41 1.20
N THR A 29 8.32 -8.88 1.40
CA THR A 29 9.01 -8.04 0.41
C THR A 29 9.41 -8.80 -0.86
N THR A 30 9.62 -10.11 -0.80
CA THR A 30 10.11 -10.90 -1.95
C THR A 30 9.10 -11.87 -2.55
N ILE A 31 8.11 -12.34 -1.80
CA ILE A 31 7.12 -13.31 -2.31
C ILE A 31 5.82 -12.58 -2.62
N GLN A 32 5.24 -11.87 -1.64
CA GLN A 32 3.98 -11.16 -1.83
C GLN A 32 4.12 -9.99 -2.81
N TYR A 33 5.20 -9.21 -2.72
CA TYR A 33 5.39 -8.05 -3.59
C TYR A 33 5.94 -8.38 -4.99
N LYS A 34 6.47 -9.59 -5.21
CA LYS A 34 6.99 -10.02 -6.52
C LYS A 34 6.01 -9.83 -7.68
N PRO A 35 4.74 -10.25 -7.59
CA PRO A 35 3.78 -10.00 -8.67
C PRO A 35 3.57 -8.51 -8.96
N PHE A 36 3.54 -7.65 -7.93
CA PHE A 36 3.40 -6.20 -8.12
C PHE A 36 4.62 -5.60 -8.83
N LEU A 37 5.83 -5.99 -8.42
CA LEU A 37 7.08 -5.55 -9.05
C LEU A 37 7.23 -6.06 -10.49
N ALA A 38 6.69 -7.23 -10.80
CA ALA A 38 6.67 -7.76 -12.16
C ALA A 38 5.66 -7.00 -13.05
N ALA A 39 4.53 -6.58 -12.49
CA ALA A 39 3.50 -5.79 -13.18
C ALA A 39 3.94 -4.35 -13.46
N VAL A 40 4.78 -3.78 -12.60
CA VAL A 40 5.38 -2.44 -12.76
C VAL A 40 6.92 -2.59 -12.75
N PRO A 41 7.54 -2.81 -13.92
CA PRO A 41 8.98 -2.99 -14.01
C PRO A 41 9.76 -1.77 -13.50
N GLU A 42 10.99 -2.03 -13.10
CA GLU A 42 11.91 -0.98 -12.63
C GLU A 42 12.26 -0.02 -13.77
N HIS A 43 12.08 1.27 -13.52
CA HIS A 43 12.54 2.34 -14.39
C HIS A 43 14.07 2.52 -14.22
N VAL A 44 14.73 3.16 -15.20
CA VAL A 44 16.19 3.39 -15.18
C VAL A 44 16.71 4.17 -13.96
N THR A 45 15.82 4.80 -13.21
CA THR A 45 16.10 5.56 -11.98
C THR A 45 16.05 4.69 -10.71
N GLY A 46 15.81 3.38 -10.83
CA GLY A 46 15.71 2.45 -9.71
C GLY A 46 14.35 2.42 -9.01
N VAL A 47 13.32 2.98 -9.66
CA VAL A 47 11.96 3.09 -9.11
C VAL A 47 11.02 2.23 -9.94
N HIS A 48 10.19 1.42 -9.30
CA HIS A 48 9.13 0.68 -9.98
C HIS A 48 7.99 1.62 -10.32
N ALA A 49 8.09 2.28 -11.48
CA ALA A 49 7.08 3.18 -11.99
C ALA A 49 6.90 3.00 -13.50
N MET A 50 5.66 3.05 -13.95
CA MET A 50 5.32 3.03 -15.38
C MET A 50 4.14 3.94 -15.69
N THR A 51 4.03 4.37 -16.95
CA THR A 51 2.85 5.08 -17.45
C THR A 51 2.19 4.24 -18.54
N LYS A 52 0.89 4.00 -18.41
CA LYS A 52 0.09 3.22 -19.37
C LYS A 52 -1.27 3.90 -19.55
N ASN A 53 -1.63 4.19 -20.80
CA ASN A 53 -2.89 4.84 -21.17
C ASN A 53 -3.16 6.18 -20.43
N GLY A 54 -2.10 6.96 -20.17
CA GLY A 54 -2.22 8.25 -19.47
C GLY A 54 -2.36 8.15 -17.95
N LEU A 55 -2.35 6.93 -17.38
CA LEU A 55 -2.29 6.69 -15.95
C LEU A 55 -0.87 6.31 -15.55
N SER A 56 -0.41 6.80 -14.40
CA SER A 56 0.86 6.42 -13.81
C SER A 56 0.65 5.39 -12.72
N TYR A 57 1.51 4.37 -12.69
CA TYR A 57 1.49 3.27 -11.72
C TYR A 57 2.82 3.24 -11.00
N ASN A 58 2.81 3.00 -9.70
CA ASN A 58 4.02 2.85 -8.89
C ASN A 58 3.88 1.71 -7.89
N VAL A 59 4.99 1.05 -7.61
CA VAL A 59 5.11 0.06 -6.54
C VAL A 59 6.26 0.47 -5.64
N LYS A 60 6.01 0.52 -4.33
CA LYS A 60 7.02 0.63 -3.29
C LYS A 60 6.88 -0.57 -2.37
N THR A 61 7.92 -1.39 -2.25
CA THR A 61 7.96 -2.46 -1.26
C THR A 61 7.99 -1.88 0.16
N PRO A 62 7.56 -2.64 1.19
CA PRO A 62 7.69 -2.22 2.58
C PRO A 62 9.13 -1.86 2.94
N ASP A 63 9.30 -0.81 3.74
CA ASP A 63 10.59 -0.47 4.36
C ASP A 63 11.00 -1.55 5.39
N TYR A 64 12.24 -1.53 5.87
CA TYR A 64 12.73 -2.53 6.83
C TYR A 64 11.86 -2.62 8.09
N LEU A 65 11.41 -3.84 8.42
CA LEU A 65 10.47 -4.16 9.50
C LEU A 65 9.07 -3.52 9.37
N SER A 66 8.71 -2.95 8.21
CA SER A 66 7.33 -2.72 7.80
C SER A 66 6.82 -3.92 6.99
N TYR A 67 5.53 -4.22 7.10
CA TYR A 67 4.89 -5.29 6.32
C TYR A 67 3.96 -4.76 5.23
N VAL A 68 3.82 -3.44 5.14
CA VAL A 68 2.94 -2.77 4.18
C VAL A 68 3.77 -1.76 3.40
N GLY A 69 3.72 -1.89 2.08
CA GLY A 69 4.24 -0.94 1.11
C GLY A 69 3.09 -0.30 0.33
N ASN A 70 3.42 0.43 -0.73
CA ASN A 70 2.43 1.20 -1.47
C ASN A 70 2.30 0.66 -2.90
N LEU A 71 1.07 0.45 -3.34
CA LEU A 71 0.75 0.39 -4.76
C LEU A 71 0.03 1.69 -5.09
N ALA A 72 0.41 2.37 -6.14
CA ALA A 72 -0.22 3.64 -6.50
C ALA A 72 -0.66 3.65 -7.95
N VAL A 73 -1.80 4.28 -8.20
CA VAL A 73 -2.25 4.67 -9.54
C VAL A 73 -2.68 6.13 -9.51
N SER A 74 -2.31 6.90 -10.51
CA SER A 74 -2.73 8.30 -10.61
C SER A 74 -3.18 8.70 -12.01
N ASP A 75 -4.14 9.61 -12.02
CA ASP A 75 -4.54 10.40 -13.18
C ASP A 75 -4.28 11.87 -12.86
N ASP A 76 -3.11 12.36 -13.26
CA ASP A 76 -2.69 13.74 -13.01
C ASP A 76 -3.58 14.75 -13.76
N LYS A 77 -4.27 14.34 -14.84
CA LYS A 77 -5.21 15.21 -15.56
C LYS A 77 -6.53 15.35 -14.82
N ALA A 78 -7.01 14.27 -14.23
CA ALA A 78 -8.17 14.30 -13.34
C ALA A 78 -7.83 14.89 -11.96
N GLY A 79 -6.54 14.98 -11.62
CA GLY A 79 -6.08 15.44 -10.31
C GLY A 79 -6.43 14.44 -9.21
N ILE A 80 -6.36 13.13 -9.50
CA ILE A 80 -6.70 12.09 -8.54
C ILE A 80 -5.55 11.08 -8.45
N TRP A 81 -5.12 10.79 -7.22
CA TRP A 81 -4.11 9.79 -6.90
C TRP A 81 -4.70 8.79 -5.92
N LEU A 82 -4.52 7.52 -6.21
CA LEU A 82 -4.93 6.40 -5.38
C LEU A 82 -3.69 5.68 -4.89
N ILE A 83 -3.57 5.50 -3.58
CA ILE A 83 -2.63 4.58 -2.93
C ILE A 83 -3.45 3.42 -2.39
N ILE A 84 -2.93 2.22 -2.57
CA ILE A 84 -3.49 0.96 -2.08
C ILE A 84 -2.43 0.36 -1.15
N TRP A 85 -2.85 0.06 0.06
CA TRP A 85 -2.06 -0.64 1.06
C TRP A 85 -2.55 -2.08 1.15
N PRO A 86 -1.92 -2.99 0.37
CA PRO A 86 -2.32 -4.39 0.40
C PRO A 86 -1.97 -4.97 1.77
N THR A 87 -2.97 -5.46 2.49
CA THR A 87 -2.73 -6.04 3.81
C THR A 87 -2.30 -7.50 3.70
N LEU A 88 -1.63 -8.03 4.74
CA LEU A 88 -1.32 -9.46 4.81
C LEU A 88 -2.56 -10.29 5.13
N PHE A 89 -3.49 -9.70 5.88
CA PHE A 89 -4.71 -10.32 6.39
C PHE A 89 -5.79 -9.25 6.48
N GLY A 90 -6.97 -9.54 5.94
CA GLY A 90 -8.12 -8.64 5.99
C GLY A 90 -8.30 -7.85 4.70
N ASP A 91 -9.04 -6.76 4.80
CA ASP A 91 -9.37 -5.90 3.67
C ASP A 91 -8.23 -4.90 3.40
N ASP A 92 -8.07 -4.51 2.14
CA ASP A 92 -7.11 -3.49 1.75
C ASP A 92 -7.57 -2.09 2.17
N GLU A 93 -6.62 -1.25 2.56
CA GLU A 93 -6.86 0.17 2.82
C GLU A 93 -6.46 1.02 1.62
N TYR A 94 -7.20 2.09 1.40
CA TYR A 94 -7.03 2.96 0.24
C TYR A 94 -6.88 4.41 0.70
N GLY A 95 -5.86 5.07 0.18
CA GLY A 95 -5.65 6.51 0.32
C GLY A 95 -6.00 7.18 -0.99
N VAL A 96 -6.93 8.12 -0.97
CA VAL A 96 -7.31 8.91 -2.15
C VAL A 96 -6.89 10.35 -1.93
N ARG A 97 -6.07 10.89 -2.83
CA ARG A 97 -5.80 12.32 -2.90
C ARG A 97 -6.52 12.91 -4.09
N ILE A 98 -7.21 14.02 -3.87
CA ILE A 98 -7.98 14.73 -4.90
C ILE A 98 -7.55 16.20 -4.92
N GLN A 99 -7.16 16.69 -6.08
CA GLN A 99 -6.86 18.10 -6.31
C GLN A 99 -8.08 18.78 -6.95
N ASP A 100 -8.77 19.62 -6.18
CA ASP A 100 -9.86 20.48 -6.66
C ASP A 100 -9.38 21.92 -6.68
N LYS A 101 -9.04 22.43 -7.87
CA LYS A 101 -8.46 23.76 -8.09
C LYS A 101 -7.20 23.94 -7.26
N GLN A 102 -7.26 24.77 -6.20
CA GLN A 102 -6.13 25.05 -5.31
C GLN A 102 -6.17 24.24 -4.01
N THR A 103 -7.21 23.45 -3.78
CA THR A 103 -7.38 22.67 -2.56
C THR A 103 -7.11 21.20 -2.84
N GLY A 104 -6.21 20.60 -2.04
CA GLY A 104 -6.00 19.17 -2.00
C GLY A 104 -6.77 18.54 -0.85
N TYR A 105 -7.46 17.43 -1.12
CA TYR A 105 -8.12 16.61 -0.10
C TYR A 105 -7.45 15.24 -0.04
N GLU A 106 -7.33 14.69 1.16
CA GLU A 106 -6.81 13.35 1.41
C GLU A 106 -7.87 12.57 2.17
N LEU A 107 -8.24 11.39 1.66
CA LEU A 107 -9.32 10.56 2.15
C LEU A 107 -8.77 9.16 2.41
N MET A 108 -9.02 8.63 3.60
CA MET A 108 -8.78 7.22 3.90
C MET A 108 -10.09 6.46 3.74
N VAL A 109 -10.11 5.49 2.84
CA VAL A 109 -11.30 4.69 2.55
C VAL A 109 -10.98 3.19 2.58
N ASN A 110 -12.00 2.39 2.85
CA ASN A 110 -11.91 0.94 2.69
C ASN A 110 -12.14 0.50 1.23
N ASP A 111 -12.02 -0.80 0.98
CA ASP A 111 -12.29 -1.49 -0.29
C ASP A 111 -13.68 -1.22 -0.89
N GLN A 112 -14.67 -0.83 -0.08
CA GLN A 112 -16.01 -0.43 -0.56
C GLN A 112 -16.17 1.08 -0.78
N LEU A 113 -15.05 1.83 -0.78
CA LEU A 113 -15.01 3.28 -0.94
C LEU A 113 -15.89 4.00 0.08
N LYS A 114 -15.77 3.61 1.34
CA LYS A 114 -16.34 4.31 2.50
C LYS A 114 -15.21 4.88 3.35
N LEU A 115 -15.40 6.09 3.85
CA LEU A 115 -14.44 6.71 4.77
C LEU A 115 -14.20 5.83 6.00
N LEU A 116 -12.93 5.68 6.38
CA LEU A 116 -12.55 5.01 7.63
C LEU A 116 -12.94 5.86 8.85
N GLU A 117 -12.87 7.19 8.71
CA GLU A 117 -13.26 8.16 9.73
C GLU A 117 -14.40 9.04 9.23
N PRO A 118 -15.54 9.13 9.94
CA PRO A 118 -16.66 9.96 9.51
C PRO A 118 -16.31 11.45 9.46
N ASP A 119 -16.42 12.05 8.29
CA ASP A 119 -16.27 13.49 8.07
C ASP A 119 -17.24 13.94 6.96
N ALA A 120 -18.09 14.93 7.25
CA ALA A 120 -19.13 15.36 6.32
C ALA A 120 -18.58 16.10 5.10
N GLU A 121 -17.47 16.83 5.24
CA GLU A 121 -16.82 17.52 4.14
C GLU A 121 -16.13 16.50 3.24
N LEU A 122 -15.32 15.60 3.80
CA LEU A 122 -14.65 14.56 3.04
C LEU A 122 -15.65 13.60 2.40
N GLN A 123 -16.79 13.32 3.03
CA GLN A 123 -17.85 12.50 2.43
C GLN A 123 -18.42 13.17 1.17
N ALA A 124 -18.66 14.49 1.20
CA ALA A 124 -19.12 15.22 0.02
C ALA A 124 -18.08 15.23 -1.10
N ILE A 125 -16.78 15.33 -0.76
CA ILE A 125 -15.68 15.21 -1.72
C ILE A 125 -15.63 13.80 -2.32
N LEU A 126 -15.76 12.77 -1.49
CA LEU A 126 -15.77 11.37 -1.90
C LEU A 126 -16.92 11.10 -2.87
N ASP A 127 -18.15 11.47 -2.51
CA ASP A 127 -19.35 11.22 -3.31
C ASP A 127 -19.27 11.91 -4.68
N ARG A 128 -18.76 13.14 -4.72
CA ARG A 128 -18.58 13.89 -5.97
C ARG A 128 -17.57 13.27 -6.93
N ASN A 129 -16.51 12.65 -6.39
CA ASN A 129 -15.41 12.09 -7.18
C ASN A 129 -15.49 10.56 -7.31
N LYS A 130 -16.50 9.92 -6.71
CA LYS A 130 -16.66 8.46 -6.65
C LYS A 130 -16.54 7.75 -8.02
N PRO A 131 -17.08 8.27 -9.14
CA PRO A 131 -16.92 7.64 -10.44
C PRO A 131 -15.45 7.51 -10.87
N GLU A 132 -14.66 8.57 -10.70
CA GLU A 132 -13.24 8.58 -11.08
C GLU A 132 -12.38 7.73 -10.13
N ILE A 133 -12.68 7.76 -8.83
CA ILE A 133 -12.01 6.89 -7.85
C ILE A 133 -12.27 5.42 -8.19
N THR A 134 -13.52 5.08 -8.49
CA THR A 134 -13.92 3.71 -8.89
C THR A 134 -13.18 3.29 -10.16
N ARG A 135 -13.12 4.18 -11.17
CA ARG A 135 -12.35 3.94 -12.40
C ARG A 135 -10.87 3.66 -12.11
N LEU A 136 -10.24 4.41 -11.20
CA LEU A 136 -8.85 4.17 -10.81
C LEU A 136 -8.67 2.84 -10.08
N VAL A 137 -9.58 2.47 -9.18
CA VAL A 137 -9.57 1.15 -8.50
C VAL A 137 -9.69 0.03 -9.54
N GLU A 138 -10.61 0.14 -10.50
CA GLU A 138 -10.76 -0.85 -11.57
C GLU A 138 -9.48 -0.97 -12.40
N HIS A 139 -8.87 0.15 -12.78
CA HIS A 139 -7.58 0.13 -13.48
C HIS A 139 -6.46 -0.49 -12.64
N ALA A 140 -6.39 -0.18 -11.35
CA ALA A 140 -5.42 -0.78 -10.44
C ALA A 140 -5.55 -2.32 -10.44
N LYS A 141 -6.77 -2.86 -10.35
CA LYS A 141 -7.05 -4.31 -10.40
C LYS A 141 -6.67 -4.97 -11.73
N THR A 142 -6.55 -4.22 -12.82
CA THR A 142 -6.05 -4.76 -14.10
C THR A 142 -4.53 -4.89 -14.16
N VAL A 143 -3.80 -4.20 -13.28
CA VAL A 143 -2.34 -4.15 -13.28
C VAL A 143 -1.79 -4.90 -12.07
N PHE A 144 -2.27 -4.56 -10.88
CA PHE A 144 -1.92 -5.22 -9.64
C PHE A 144 -2.86 -6.41 -9.45
N PRO A 145 -2.33 -7.63 -9.28
CA PRO A 145 -3.14 -8.79 -8.90
C PRO A 145 -3.53 -8.65 -7.42
N LEU A 146 -4.48 -7.76 -7.17
CA LEU A 146 -5.17 -7.60 -5.90
C LEU A 146 -6.22 -8.72 -5.79
N ASP A 147 -6.44 -9.21 -4.57
CA ASP A 147 -7.45 -10.23 -4.28
C ASP A 147 -8.89 -9.66 -4.24
#